data_AF-A0AAU8YK63-F1
#
_entry.id   AF-A0AAU8YK63-F1
#
_cell.length_a   1.000
_cell.length_b   1.000
_cell.length_c   1.000
_cell.angle_alpha   90.00
_cell.angle_beta   90.00
_cell.angle_gamma   90.00
#
_symmetry.space_group_name_H-M   'P 1'
#
loop_
_entity.id
_entity.type
_entity.pdbx_description
1 polymer ?
#
loop_
_entity_poly.entity_id
_entity_poly.type
_entity_poly.pdbx_seq_one_letter_code
_entity_poly.pdbx_strand_id
1 'polypeptide(L)'
;MSFRTLAAKFLETVKDDLGIPARLRRVIADTPKLRMRVDDTAAVIASSSVVRWHEWSQRIGFGQGSEQNGQVRGWRASDGHYHSEHRQIAALARLGKTETVHEFACDIGEITGLSASKSELYRFFSLQQMAEQACQAFTRDMSQEGLAQNLGWPEIGIVHGGSDFMVRYDWDVGLYLANNGGSHHFVAARHIATQLQQPVTLQGRLVRNGLDAEAAAQLNDEYAIYAVNKDAFFNDALDALRDFKATHYWGDLPQPYNNGMAIFLPREEARSRKVAQIFASEGFTDVGEMLVELASPDAAVERRARQEEIRARIEALPGLEAKAGVAHLFGTHAAAALRDELVTQVDWQTVEQATLDEAFGIHQLDAQSVYEALAQHSPGAVSRHSLRTLRATVDGYAALHERQLANLPTPEEPSPD
;
A
#
# COMPACT_ATOMS: atom_id res chain seq x y z
N MET A 1 21.01 27.40 24.33
CA MET A 1 19.81 26.59 24.70
C MET A 1 19.10 27.28 25.86
N SER A 2 17.80 27.57 25.74
CA SER A 2 17.04 28.29 26.78
C SER A 2 16.63 27.36 27.93
N PHE A 3 16.51 27.91 29.14
CA PHE A 3 16.08 27.19 30.35
C PHE A 3 14.72 26.48 30.18
N ARG A 4 13.82 27.08 29.38
CA ARG A 4 12.52 26.48 29.02
C ARG A 4 12.66 25.19 28.21
N THR A 5 13.64 25.12 27.32
CA THR A 5 13.91 23.92 26.50
C THR A 5 14.47 22.78 27.35
N LEU A 6 15.31 23.10 28.34
CA LEU A 6 15.83 22.12 29.30
C LEU A 6 14.74 21.57 30.22
N ALA A 7 13.86 22.43 30.74
CA ALA A 7 12.75 22.01 31.60
C ALA A 7 11.72 21.11 30.85
N ALA A 8 11.43 21.42 29.58
CA ALA A 8 10.54 20.59 28.76
C ALA A 8 11.12 19.20 28.50
N LYS A 9 12.42 19.12 28.13
CA LYS A 9 13.12 17.84 27.96
C LYS A 9 13.16 17.01 29.24
N PHE A 10 13.43 17.65 30.38
CA PHE A 10 13.42 16.97 31.68
C PHE A 10 12.03 16.42 32.03
N LEU A 11 10.97 17.19 31.78
CA LEU A 11 9.60 16.74 32.02
C LEU A 11 9.19 15.59 31.11
N GLU A 12 9.65 15.57 29.85
CA GLU A 12 9.47 14.43 28.93
C GLU A 12 10.14 13.17 29.48
N THR A 13 11.39 13.27 29.93
CA THR A 13 12.11 12.14 30.55
C THR A 13 11.39 11.60 31.79
N VAL A 14 10.91 12.48 32.68
CA VAL A 14 10.14 12.07 33.86
C VAL A 14 8.82 11.38 33.48
N LYS A 15 8.12 11.85 32.44
CA LYS A 15 6.89 11.21 31.94
C LYS A 15 7.18 9.83 31.34
N ASP A 16 8.26 9.71 30.56
CA ASP A 16 8.69 8.44 29.97
C ASP A 16 9.06 7.43 31.07
N ASP A 17 9.75 7.87 32.13
CA ASP A 17 10.07 7.06 33.31
C ASP A 17 8.81 6.63 34.09
N LEU A 18 7.74 7.43 34.05
CA LEU A 18 6.42 7.12 34.61
C LEU A 18 5.55 6.27 33.65
N GLY A 19 6.08 5.81 32.52
CA GLY A 19 5.38 4.94 31.57
C GLY A 19 4.47 5.67 30.57
N ILE A 20 4.66 6.98 30.39
CA ILE A 20 3.93 7.82 29.43
C ILE A 20 4.89 8.19 28.29
N PRO A 21 4.73 7.65 27.06
CA PRO A 21 5.64 7.92 25.93
C PRO A 21 5.48 9.35 25.36
N ALA A 22 5.92 10.35 26.11
CA ALA A 22 5.74 11.76 25.79
C ALA A 22 6.60 12.19 24.59
N ARG A 23 7.85 11.70 24.51
CA ARG A 23 8.74 11.98 23.37
C ARG A 23 8.16 11.44 22.07
N LEU A 24 7.57 10.23 22.10
CA LEU A 24 6.95 9.63 20.92
C LEU A 24 5.75 10.45 20.43
N ARG A 25 4.86 10.88 21.33
CA ARG A 25 3.71 11.73 20.94
C ARG A 25 4.17 13.03 20.28
N ARG A 26 5.23 13.64 20.81
CA ARG A 26 5.79 14.84 20.22
C ARG A 26 6.33 14.59 18.82
N VAL A 27 7.08 13.50 18.61
CA VAL A 27 7.58 13.11 17.28
C VAL A 27 6.42 12.92 16.30
N ILE A 28 5.35 12.23 16.71
CA ILE A 28 4.17 12.02 15.85
C ILE A 28 3.48 13.34 15.48
N ALA A 29 3.40 14.28 16.42
CA ALA A 29 2.84 15.60 16.18
C ALA A 29 3.73 16.44 15.24
N ASP A 30 5.05 16.37 15.41
CA ASP A 30 6.02 17.16 14.65
C ASP A 30 6.29 16.56 13.25
N THR A 31 6.04 15.27 13.06
CA THR A 31 6.23 14.54 11.80
C THR A 31 4.95 13.78 11.38
N PRO A 32 3.88 14.46 10.90
CA PRO A 32 2.63 13.79 10.52
C PRO A 32 2.80 12.71 9.44
N LYS A 33 3.74 12.92 8.49
CA LYS A 33 4.14 11.95 7.45
C LYS A 33 4.74 10.64 7.97
N LEU A 34 4.99 10.51 9.29
CA LEU A 34 5.39 9.25 9.90
C LEU A 34 4.30 8.18 9.71
N ARG A 35 3.03 8.59 9.64
CA ARG A 35 1.91 7.70 9.32
C ARG A 35 2.04 7.26 7.88
N MET A 36 2.17 5.96 7.68
CA MET A 36 2.09 5.38 6.34
C MET A 36 0.73 4.74 6.13
N ARG A 37 0.13 5.03 4.98
CA ARG A 37 -1.03 4.28 4.51
C ARG A 37 -0.63 3.06 3.72
N VAL A 38 -1.31 1.98 4.03
CA VAL A 38 -1.32 0.73 3.28
C VAL A 38 -2.75 0.58 2.78
N ASP A 39 -2.95 0.68 1.46
CA ASP A 39 -4.26 0.58 0.82
C ASP A 39 -4.17 -0.11 -0.53
N ASP A 40 -5.29 -0.53 -1.08
CA ASP A 40 -5.32 -1.23 -2.36
C ASP A 40 -4.75 -0.40 -3.53
N THR A 41 -4.28 -1.13 -4.54
CA THR A 41 -3.74 -0.61 -5.79
C THR A 41 -4.82 -0.64 -6.88
N ALA A 42 -4.68 0.24 -7.88
CA ALA A 42 -5.58 0.25 -9.03
C ALA A 42 -5.65 -1.13 -9.71
N ALA A 43 -6.85 -1.57 -10.09
CA ALA A 43 -7.06 -2.79 -10.86
C ALA A 43 -6.53 -2.62 -12.29
N VAL A 44 -5.36 -3.18 -12.57
CA VAL A 44 -4.78 -3.26 -13.92
C VAL A 44 -4.54 -4.70 -14.32
N ILE A 45 -4.26 -4.90 -15.61
CA ILE A 45 -3.99 -6.24 -16.14
C ILE A 45 -2.64 -6.82 -15.67
N ALA A 46 -1.77 -6.02 -15.05
CA ALA A 46 -0.50 -6.49 -14.53
C ALA A 46 -0.71 -7.31 -13.25
N SER A 47 -0.32 -8.59 -13.23
CA SER A 47 -0.39 -9.42 -12.02
C SER A 47 0.50 -8.89 -10.88
N SER A 48 1.51 -8.08 -11.20
CA SER A 48 2.38 -7.41 -10.23
C SER A 48 1.69 -6.24 -9.51
N SER A 49 0.51 -5.80 -9.96
CA SER A 49 -0.27 -4.79 -9.23
C SER A 49 -0.88 -5.35 -7.94
N VAL A 50 -1.07 -6.67 -7.84
CA VAL A 50 -1.56 -7.32 -6.63
C VAL A 50 -0.44 -7.39 -5.60
N VAL A 51 -0.68 -6.78 -4.42
CA VAL A 51 0.25 -6.81 -3.29
C VAL A 51 0.48 -8.25 -2.86
N ARG A 52 1.75 -8.68 -2.79
CA ARG A 52 2.11 -10.07 -2.55
C ARG A 52 2.25 -10.40 -1.05
N TRP A 53 1.14 -10.31 -0.32
CA TRP A 53 1.10 -10.58 1.12
C TRP A 53 1.58 -11.99 1.49
N HIS A 54 1.27 -13.01 0.67
CA HIS A 54 1.76 -14.38 0.84
C HIS A 54 3.30 -14.53 0.80
N GLU A 55 4.02 -13.59 0.18
CA GLU A 55 5.50 -13.61 0.14
C GLU A 55 6.12 -12.76 1.26
N TRP A 56 5.30 -12.04 2.05
CA TRP A 56 5.78 -10.99 2.94
C TRP A 56 6.80 -11.51 3.95
N SER A 57 6.51 -12.65 4.60
CA SER A 57 7.37 -13.27 5.60
C SER A 57 8.74 -13.71 5.06
N GLN A 58 8.86 -13.91 3.75
CA GLN A 58 10.08 -14.32 3.05
C GLN A 58 10.91 -13.11 2.60
N ARG A 59 10.30 -11.92 2.55
CA ARG A 59 10.90 -10.67 2.04
C ARG A 59 10.87 -9.53 3.04
N ILE A 60 10.60 -9.83 4.30
CA ILE A 60 10.46 -8.84 5.37
C ILE A 60 11.79 -8.20 5.79
N GLY A 61 12.92 -8.81 5.39
CA GLY A 61 14.28 -8.37 5.66
C GLY A 61 14.81 -7.30 4.70
N PHE A 62 15.82 -6.56 5.14
CA PHE A 62 16.33 -5.38 4.45
C PHE A 62 17.20 -5.78 3.26
N GLY A 63 16.72 -5.60 2.02
CA GLY A 63 17.48 -5.41 0.78
C GLY A 63 18.50 -6.47 0.31
N GLN A 64 19.00 -7.36 1.17
CA GLN A 64 20.01 -8.39 0.89
C GLN A 64 19.93 -9.55 1.91
N GLY A 65 18.78 -10.21 2.00
CA GLY A 65 18.68 -11.67 2.22
C GLY A 65 19.33 -12.31 3.45
N SER A 66 19.41 -11.63 4.60
CA SER A 66 19.92 -12.27 5.83
C SER A 66 18.84 -12.91 6.71
N GLU A 67 17.63 -12.35 6.67
CA GLU A 67 16.51 -12.77 7.50
C GLU A 67 15.86 -14.02 6.93
N GLN A 68 15.68 -15.03 7.79
CA GLN A 68 14.96 -16.25 7.46
C GLN A 68 13.45 -15.99 7.39
N ASN A 69 12.70 -16.91 6.78
CA ASN A 69 11.25 -16.83 6.71
C ASN A 69 10.62 -16.64 8.10
N GLY A 70 9.88 -15.54 8.29
CA GLY A 70 9.25 -15.17 9.56
C GLY A 70 10.18 -14.62 10.64
N GLN A 71 11.43 -14.33 10.30
CA GLN A 71 12.37 -13.65 11.17
C GLN A 71 12.28 -12.14 10.99
N VAL A 72 12.13 -11.41 12.09
CA VAL A 72 12.16 -9.94 12.14
C VAL A 72 13.30 -9.49 13.03
N ARG A 73 13.78 -8.26 12.81
CA ARG A 73 14.82 -7.64 13.63
C ARG A 73 14.23 -6.56 14.50
N GLY A 74 14.82 -6.33 15.65
CA GLY A 74 14.22 -5.49 16.67
C GLY A 74 15.21 -4.95 17.67
N TRP A 75 14.66 -4.21 18.62
CA TRP A 75 15.31 -3.89 19.88
C TRP A 75 14.45 -4.39 21.04
N ARG A 76 15.11 -4.90 22.07
CA ARG A 76 14.47 -5.39 23.29
C ARG A 76 15.13 -4.80 24.52
N ALA A 77 14.32 -4.51 25.53
CA ALA A 77 14.80 -4.24 26.88
C ALA A 77 14.96 -5.55 27.66
N SER A 78 16.19 -5.93 28.00
CA SER A 78 16.49 -7.05 28.90
C SER A 78 17.60 -6.65 29.87
N ASP A 79 17.47 -7.05 31.14
CA ASP A 79 18.50 -6.89 32.17
C ASP A 79 19.05 -5.46 32.32
N GLY A 80 18.18 -4.46 32.14
CA GLY A 80 18.54 -3.04 32.20
C GLY A 80 19.21 -2.48 30.94
N HIS A 81 19.51 -3.33 29.96
CA HIS A 81 20.08 -2.98 28.67
C HIS A 81 19.01 -2.96 27.57
N TYR A 82 19.25 -2.14 26.56
CA TYR A 82 18.44 -2.10 25.34
C TYR A 82 19.34 -2.51 24.19
N HIS A 83 19.11 -3.70 23.63
CA HIS A 83 20.00 -4.31 22.64
C HIS A 83 19.23 -4.78 21.41
N SER A 84 19.94 -4.94 20.30
CA SER A 84 19.36 -5.50 19.09
C SER A 84 19.08 -7.00 19.28
N GLU A 85 18.02 -7.48 18.64
CA GLU A 85 17.62 -8.89 18.67
C GLU A 85 17.01 -9.28 17.32
N HIS A 86 17.21 -10.54 16.92
CA HIS A 86 16.42 -11.18 15.88
C HIS A 86 15.36 -12.07 16.52
N ARG A 87 14.12 -11.93 16.09
CA ARG A 87 12.98 -12.67 16.61
C ARG A 87 12.36 -13.52 15.52
N GLN A 88 12.27 -14.82 15.79
CA GLN A 88 11.47 -15.74 14.96
C GLN A 88 10.01 -15.65 15.39
N ILE A 89 9.11 -15.34 14.46
CA ILE A 89 7.66 -15.31 14.68
C ILE A 89 7.03 -16.44 13.87
N ALA A 90 6.58 -17.50 14.55
CA ALA A 90 6.04 -18.69 13.91
C ALA A 90 4.77 -18.42 13.10
N ALA A 91 3.89 -17.55 13.61
CA ALA A 91 2.69 -17.12 12.90
C ALA A 91 3.04 -16.40 11.59
N LEU A 92 4.01 -15.48 11.62
CA LEU A 92 4.49 -14.80 10.43
C LEU A 92 5.10 -15.78 9.40
N ALA A 93 5.90 -16.75 9.85
CA ALA A 93 6.51 -17.75 8.96
C ALA A 93 5.48 -18.62 8.22
N ARG A 94 4.28 -18.82 8.80
CA ARG A 94 3.17 -19.60 8.23
C ARG A 94 2.13 -18.73 7.52
N LEU A 95 2.29 -17.42 7.51
CA LEU A 95 1.27 -16.48 7.05
C LEU A 95 0.88 -16.71 5.58
N GLY A 96 1.87 -16.92 4.71
CA GLY A 96 1.63 -17.16 3.28
C GLY A 96 1.36 -18.63 2.97
N LYS A 97 0.37 -18.88 2.11
CA LYS A 97 0.06 -20.19 1.54
C LYS A 97 0.18 -20.15 0.02
N THR A 98 0.74 -21.20 -0.56
CA THR A 98 0.75 -21.42 -2.00
C THR A 98 0.35 -22.86 -2.29
N GLU A 99 -0.69 -23.04 -3.08
CA GLU A 99 -1.20 -24.34 -3.53
C GLU A 99 -1.09 -24.44 -5.04
N THR A 100 -0.77 -25.63 -5.55
CA THR A 100 -0.73 -25.89 -7.01
C THR A 100 -1.78 -26.92 -7.39
N VAL A 101 -2.66 -26.54 -8.30
CA VAL A 101 -3.63 -27.44 -8.94
C VAL A 101 -3.07 -27.79 -10.33
N HIS A 102 -2.71 -29.04 -10.57
CA HIS A 102 -2.01 -29.43 -11.80
C HIS A 102 -2.90 -29.55 -13.05
N GLU A 103 -4.17 -29.92 -12.86
CA GLU A 103 -5.12 -30.14 -13.95
C GLU A 103 -6.23 -29.08 -13.92
N PHE A 104 -5.83 -27.81 -13.97
CA PHE A 104 -6.77 -26.70 -14.02
C PHE A 104 -7.13 -26.39 -15.47
N ALA A 105 -8.43 -26.19 -15.71
CA ALA A 105 -8.94 -25.78 -17.01
C ALA A 105 -9.85 -24.56 -16.84
N CYS A 106 -9.76 -23.62 -17.76
CA CYS A 106 -10.64 -22.45 -17.84
C CYS A 106 -10.84 -22.02 -19.29
N ASP A 107 -11.86 -21.21 -19.55
CA ASP A 107 -11.98 -20.52 -20.84
C ASP A 107 -10.95 -19.38 -20.94
N ILE A 108 -10.47 -19.09 -22.15
CA ILE A 108 -9.53 -17.99 -22.42
C ILE A 108 -10.07 -16.64 -21.94
N GLY A 109 -11.39 -16.44 -22.00
CA GLY A 109 -12.08 -15.23 -21.57
C GLY A 109 -12.00 -14.98 -20.06
N GLU A 110 -11.80 -16.03 -19.26
CA GLU A 110 -11.67 -15.94 -17.79
C GLU A 110 -10.34 -15.31 -17.35
N ILE A 111 -9.32 -15.30 -18.22
CA ILE A 111 -8.07 -14.60 -17.92
C ILE A 111 -8.32 -13.10 -17.92
N THR A 112 -7.94 -12.43 -16.82
CA THR A 112 -8.15 -10.98 -16.61
C THR A 112 -6.86 -10.19 -16.66
N GLY A 113 -5.71 -10.85 -16.59
CA GLY A 113 -4.40 -10.19 -16.60
C GLY A 113 -3.24 -11.09 -16.97
N LEU A 114 -2.04 -10.50 -17.02
CA LEU A 114 -0.79 -11.11 -17.47
C LEU A 114 0.34 -10.81 -16.49
N SER A 115 1.38 -11.64 -16.48
CA SER A 115 2.62 -11.37 -15.73
C SER A 115 3.72 -10.71 -16.54
N ALA A 116 3.77 -10.94 -17.86
CA ALA A 116 4.80 -10.35 -18.70
C ALA A 116 4.25 -9.87 -20.05
N SER A 117 4.77 -8.74 -20.54
CA SER A 117 4.48 -8.23 -21.88
C SER A 117 5.57 -7.27 -22.33
N LYS A 118 5.71 -7.13 -23.66
CA LYS A 118 6.51 -6.05 -24.27
C LYS A 118 5.81 -4.68 -24.13
N SER A 119 4.49 -4.67 -23.98
CA SER A 119 3.73 -3.46 -23.63
C SER A 119 3.76 -3.24 -22.13
N GLU A 120 3.76 -1.98 -21.71
CA GLU A 120 3.61 -1.60 -20.31
C GLU A 120 2.21 -1.96 -19.80
N LEU A 121 2.10 -3.04 -19.01
CA LEU A 121 0.83 -3.62 -18.56
C LEU A 121 0.05 -2.68 -17.64
N TYR A 122 0.74 -1.80 -16.90
CA TYR A 122 0.08 -0.84 -16.02
C TYR A 122 -0.75 0.21 -16.79
N ARG A 123 -0.60 0.32 -18.11
CA ARG A 123 -1.41 1.25 -18.93
C ARG A 123 -2.87 0.83 -19.11
N PHE A 124 -3.19 -0.44 -18.85
CA PHE A 124 -4.49 -1.00 -19.22
C PHE A 124 -5.26 -1.51 -18.00
N PHE A 125 -6.49 -1.04 -17.85
CA PHE A 125 -7.43 -1.51 -16.81
C PHE A 125 -8.08 -2.85 -17.20
N SER A 126 -8.00 -3.26 -18.46
CA SER A 126 -8.54 -4.55 -18.93
C SER A 126 -7.80 -5.07 -20.16
N LEU A 127 -7.87 -6.40 -20.37
CA LEU A 127 -7.29 -7.01 -21.59
C LEU A 127 -8.06 -6.59 -22.85
N GLN A 128 -9.33 -6.20 -22.71
CA GLN A 128 -10.12 -5.61 -23.79
C GLN A 128 -9.51 -4.28 -24.26
N GLN A 129 -9.20 -3.40 -23.30
CA GLN A 129 -8.54 -2.13 -23.60
C GLN A 129 -7.16 -2.35 -24.26
N MET A 130 -6.37 -3.32 -23.78
CA MET A 130 -5.10 -3.66 -24.41
C MET A 130 -5.30 -4.19 -25.84
N ALA A 131 -6.32 -5.00 -26.09
CA ALA A 131 -6.64 -5.49 -27.43
C ALA A 131 -6.89 -4.33 -28.40
N GLU A 132 -7.74 -3.40 -27.99
CA GLU A 132 -8.17 -2.24 -28.78
C GLU A 132 -7.07 -1.21 -28.99
N GLN A 133 -6.18 -1.01 -28.02
CA GLN A 133 -5.19 0.09 -28.05
C GLN A 133 -3.80 -0.35 -28.47
N ALA A 134 -3.42 -1.61 -28.21
CA ALA A 134 -2.06 -2.11 -28.44
C ALA A 134 -1.98 -3.35 -29.34
N CYS A 135 -3.08 -4.09 -29.55
CA CYS A 135 -3.06 -5.33 -30.32
C CYS A 135 -3.82 -5.24 -31.66
N GLN A 136 -4.16 -4.04 -32.14
CA GLN A 136 -4.96 -3.83 -33.36
C GLN A 136 -4.42 -4.55 -34.60
N ALA A 137 -3.10 -4.71 -34.72
CA ALA A 137 -2.48 -5.43 -35.83
C ALA A 137 -2.84 -6.93 -35.86
N PHE A 138 -3.16 -7.50 -34.70
CA PHE A 138 -3.44 -8.93 -34.50
C PHE A 138 -4.94 -9.23 -34.43
N THR A 139 -5.79 -8.21 -34.29
CA THR A 139 -7.25 -8.32 -34.24
C THR A 139 -7.94 -7.86 -35.54
N ARG A 140 -7.19 -7.72 -36.64
CA ARG A 140 -7.77 -7.30 -37.94
C ARG A 140 -8.70 -8.35 -38.52
N ASP A 141 -8.34 -9.62 -38.36
CA ASP A 141 -9.11 -10.76 -38.85
C ASP A 141 -9.97 -11.33 -37.71
N MET A 142 -11.23 -10.90 -37.65
CA MET A 142 -12.22 -11.31 -36.66
C MET A 142 -12.95 -12.58 -37.12
N SER A 143 -12.20 -13.63 -37.44
CA SER A 143 -12.69 -14.92 -37.94
C SER A 143 -12.13 -16.10 -37.14
N GLN A 144 -12.60 -17.32 -37.44
CA GLN A 144 -12.04 -18.53 -36.86
C GLN A 144 -10.58 -18.75 -37.30
N GLU A 145 -10.24 -18.35 -38.53
CA GLU A 145 -8.89 -18.40 -39.08
C GLU A 145 -7.96 -17.43 -38.33
N GLY A 146 -8.39 -16.19 -38.11
CA GLY A 146 -7.64 -15.20 -37.33
C GLY A 146 -7.44 -15.62 -35.87
N LEU A 147 -8.45 -16.27 -35.26
CA LEU A 147 -8.32 -16.89 -33.94
C LEU A 147 -7.26 -18.00 -33.95
N ALA A 148 -7.35 -18.94 -34.89
CA ALA A 148 -6.41 -20.05 -35.01
C ALA A 148 -4.98 -19.56 -35.26
N GLN A 149 -4.80 -18.50 -36.07
CA GLN A 149 -3.51 -17.89 -36.32
C GLN A 149 -2.87 -17.34 -35.05
N ASN A 150 -3.64 -16.61 -34.24
CA ASN A 150 -3.14 -16.06 -32.97
C ASN A 150 -2.84 -17.16 -31.95
N LEU A 151 -3.72 -18.16 -31.82
CA LEU A 151 -3.52 -19.31 -30.92
C LEU A 151 -2.33 -20.18 -31.34
N GLY A 152 -1.99 -20.21 -32.63
CA GLY A 152 -0.83 -20.93 -33.16
C GLY A 152 0.51 -20.24 -32.93
N TRP A 153 0.55 -19.09 -32.23
CA TRP A 153 1.78 -18.37 -31.96
C TRP A 153 2.67 -19.13 -30.95
N PRO A 154 3.91 -19.53 -31.31
CA PRO A 154 4.71 -20.44 -30.49
C PRO A 154 5.03 -19.97 -29.07
N GLU A 155 5.04 -18.66 -28.83
CA GLU A 155 5.32 -18.10 -27.50
C GLU A 155 4.11 -18.13 -26.55
N ILE A 156 2.92 -18.54 -27.00
CA ILE A 156 1.78 -18.78 -26.11
C ILE A 156 1.95 -20.17 -25.48
N GLY A 157 2.77 -20.23 -24.43
CA GLY A 157 3.17 -21.49 -23.80
C GLY A 157 1.98 -22.30 -23.29
N ILE A 158 0.95 -21.64 -22.76
CA ILE A 158 -0.21 -22.32 -22.14
C ILE A 158 -1.02 -23.16 -23.15
N VAL A 159 -0.96 -22.83 -24.45
CA VAL A 159 -1.63 -23.58 -25.53
C VAL A 159 -0.75 -24.72 -26.06
N HIS A 160 0.58 -24.58 -25.93
CA HIS A 160 1.57 -25.47 -26.54
C HIS A 160 2.29 -26.38 -25.54
N GLY A 161 1.81 -26.48 -24.30
CA GLY A 161 2.43 -27.30 -23.25
C GLY A 161 3.76 -26.73 -22.72
N GLY A 162 3.95 -25.42 -22.84
CA GLY A 162 5.11 -24.69 -22.33
C GLY A 162 5.08 -24.46 -20.82
N SER A 163 5.93 -23.55 -20.33
CA SER A 163 6.08 -23.27 -18.90
C SER A 163 5.05 -22.28 -18.32
N ASP A 164 4.20 -21.70 -19.17
CA ASP A 164 3.17 -20.75 -18.75
C ASP A 164 2.17 -21.44 -17.81
N PHE A 165 1.61 -20.67 -16.89
CA PHE A 165 0.67 -21.19 -15.89
C PHE A 165 -0.29 -20.10 -15.43
N MET A 166 -1.36 -20.49 -14.76
CA MET A 166 -2.32 -19.54 -14.19
C MET A 166 -1.96 -19.19 -12.76
N VAL A 167 -2.26 -17.96 -12.33
CA VAL A 167 -2.06 -17.48 -10.96
C VAL A 167 -3.35 -16.83 -10.45
N ARG A 168 -3.70 -17.12 -9.20
CA ARG A 168 -4.80 -16.48 -8.46
C ARG A 168 -4.34 -16.11 -7.06
N TYR A 169 -4.89 -15.02 -6.53
CA TYR A 169 -4.71 -14.59 -5.13
C TYR A 169 -6.06 -14.65 -4.43
N ASP A 170 -6.14 -15.19 -3.22
CA ASP A 170 -7.42 -15.36 -2.52
C ASP A 170 -8.07 -14.02 -2.14
N TRP A 171 -7.29 -12.93 -2.07
CA TRP A 171 -7.76 -11.57 -1.82
C TRP A 171 -8.00 -10.77 -3.11
N ASP A 172 -7.94 -11.37 -4.30
CA ASP A 172 -8.16 -10.69 -5.58
C ASP A 172 -9.06 -11.53 -6.51
N VAL A 173 -9.97 -10.90 -7.26
CA VAL A 173 -10.89 -11.62 -8.16
C VAL A 173 -10.24 -12.07 -9.47
N GLY A 174 -9.04 -11.59 -9.77
CA GLY A 174 -8.35 -11.82 -11.03
C GLY A 174 -7.84 -13.24 -11.21
N LEU A 175 -7.83 -13.67 -12.47
CA LEU A 175 -7.12 -14.85 -12.94
C LEU A 175 -6.05 -14.40 -13.93
N TYR A 176 -4.79 -14.60 -13.57
CA TYR A 176 -3.67 -14.07 -14.32
C TYR A 176 -2.96 -15.19 -15.08
N LEU A 177 -2.54 -14.91 -16.31
CA LEU A 177 -1.61 -15.77 -17.04
C LEU A 177 -0.18 -15.35 -16.71
N ALA A 178 0.56 -16.24 -16.05
CA ALA A 178 1.99 -16.12 -15.86
C ALA A 178 2.74 -16.59 -17.12
N ASN A 179 2.81 -15.70 -18.11
CA ASN A 179 3.49 -15.93 -19.38
C ASN A 179 4.92 -15.36 -19.38
N ASN A 180 5.75 -15.84 -20.32
CA ASN A 180 7.05 -15.24 -20.63
C ASN A 180 7.08 -14.49 -21.97
N GLY A 181 6.16 -14.81 -22.89
CA GLY A 181 6.09 -14.24 -24.24
C GLY A 181 4.67 -14.26 -24.79
N GLY A 182 4.50 -13.92 -26.07
CA GLY A 182 3.21 -14.09 -26.77
C GLY A 182 2.02 -13.22 -26.30
N SER A 183 2.22 -12.24 -25.41
CA SER A 183 1.13 -11.48 -24.78
C SER A 183 0.14 -10.84 -25.79
N HIS A 184 0.63 -10.27 -26.89
CA HIS A 184 -0.23 -9.61 -27.88
C HIS A 184 -1.09 -10.62 -28.65
N HIS A 185 -0.51 -11.76 -29.03
CA HIS A 185 -1.24 -12.84 -29.69
C HIS A 185 -2.26 -13.48 -28.74
N PHE A 186 -1.89 -13.69 -27.47
CA PHE A 186 -2.82 -14.19 -26.46
C PHE A 186 -4.00 -13.23 -26.27
N VAL A 187 -3.74 -11.93 -26.09
CA VAL A 187 -4.79 -10.92 -25.91
C VAL A 187 -5.67 -10.80 -27.16
N ALA A 188 -5.08 -10.86 -28.36
CA ALA A 188 -5.85 -10.87 -29.60
C ALA A 188 -6.72 -12.12 -29.73
N ALA A 189 -6.17 -13.30 -29.46
CA ALA A 189 -6.93 -14.56 -29.47
C ALA A 189 -8.10 -14.51 -28.47
N ARG A 190 -7.85 -14.06 -27.24
CA ARG A 190 -8.88 -13.87 -26.22
C ARG A 190 -9.97 -12.92 -26.70
N HIS A 191 -9.59 -11.79 -27.29
CA HIS A 191 -10.53 -10.79 -27.80
C HIS A 191 -11.39 -11.37 -28.93
N ILE A 192 -10.77 -12.00 -29.93
CA ILE A 192 -11.48 -12.63 -31.07
C ILE A 192 -12.41 -13.73 -30.57
N ALA A 193 -11.94 -14.64 -29.70
CA ALA A 193 -12.75 -15.72 -29.13
C ALA A 193 -13.99 -15.18 -28.40
N THR A 194 -13.83 -14.12 -27.60
CA THR A 194 -14.93 -13.46 -26.88
C THR A 194 -15.95 -12.86 -27.85
N GLN A 195 -15.50 -12.17 -28.91
CA GLN A 195 -16.37 -11.55 -29.91
C GLN A 195 -17.13 -12.59 -30.74
N LEU A 196 -16.47 -13.71 -31.08
CA LEU A 196 -17.08 -14.82 -31.80
C LEU A 196 -17.96 -15.70 -30.91
N GLN A 197 -17.99 -15.46 -29.59
CA GLN A 197 -18.62 -16.35 -28.60
C GLN A 197 -18.12 -17.80 -28.72
N GLN A 198 -16.86 -17.96 -29.12
CA GLN A 198 -16.22 -19.25 -29.31
C GLN A 198 -15.41 -19.61 -28.05
N PRO A 199 -15.78 -20.68 -27.32
CA PRO A 199 -15.01 -21.11 -26.17
C PRO A 199 -13.65 -21.64 -26.60
N VAL A 200 -12.61 -21.30 -25.82
CA VAL A 200 -11.25 -21.79 -25.99
C VAL A 200 -10.73 -22.24 -24.63
N THR A 201 -10.67 -23.56 -24.43
CA THR A 201 -10.19 -24.13 -23.17
C THR A 201 -8.67 -24.04 -23.08
N LEU A 202 -8.19 -23.35 -22.04
CA LEU A 202 -6.80 -23.38 -21.60
C LEU A 202 -6.65 -24.48 -20.55
N GLN A 203 -5.58 -25.26 -20.61
CA GLN A 203 -5.27 -26.30 -19.63
C GLN A 203 -3.84 -26.12 -19.12
N GLY A 204 -3.66 -26.28 -17.82
CA GLY A 204 -2.34 -26.20 -17.22
C GLY A 204 -2.42 -26.17 -15.69
N ARG A 205 -1.29 -25.83 -15.06
CA ARG A 205 -1.27 -25.67 -13.61
C ARG A 205 -1.81 -24.31 -13.20
N LEU A 206 -2.58 -24.28 -12.11
CA LEU A 206 -2.97 -23.06 -11.40
C LEU A 206 -2.20 -22.98 -10.09
N VAL A 207 -1.53 -21.86 -9.85
CA VAL A 207 -0.93 -21.50 -8.57
C VAL A 207 -1.91 -20.59 -7.82
N ARG A 208 -2.39 -21.03 -6.67
CA ARG A 208 -3.25 -20.25 -5.77
C ARG A 208 -2.43 -19.75 -4.60
N ASN A 209 -2.49 -18.45 -4.36
CA ASN A 209 -1.79 -17.78 -3.27
C ASN A 209 -2.81 -17.27 -2.25
N GLY A 210 -2.64 -17.65 -1.00
CA GLY A 210 -3.55 -17.32 0.08
C GLY A 210 -2.83 -16.88 1.34
N LEU A 211 -3.61 -16.48 2.34
CA LEU A 211 -3.12 -16.23 3.70
C LEU A 211 -3.69 -17.26 4.66
N ASP A 212 -2.89 -17.69 5.63
CA ASP A 212 -3.37 -18.50 6.74
C ASP A 212 -4.16 -17.63 7.73
N ALA A 213 -5.47 -17.81 7.78
CA ALA A 213 -6.34 -17.08 8.70
C ALA A 213 -6.01 -17.32 10.18
N GLU A 214 -5.59 -18.52 10.55
CA GLU A 214 -5.18 -18.83 11.93
C GLU A 214 -3.87 -18.12 12.26
N ALA A 215 -2.91 -18.11 11.32
CA ALA A 215 -1.65 -17.43 11.52
C ALA A 215 -1.82 -15.90 11.52
N ALA A 216 -2.71 -15.35 10.70
CA ALA A 216 -3.05 -13.92 10.71
C ALA A 216 -3.68 -13.51 12.07
N ALA A 217 -4.64 -14.29 12.58
CA ALA A 217 -5.25 -14.05 13.88
C ALA A 217 -4.23 -14.17 15.02
N GLN A 218 -3.42 -15.24 15.04
CA GLN A 218 -2.36 -15.43 16.03
C GLN A 218 -1.35 -14.27 16.00
N LEU A 219 -0.95 -13.83 14.81
CA LEU A 219 -0.02 -12.72 14.65
C LEU A 219 -0.61 -11.42 15.21
N ASN A 220 -1.89 -11.15 14.95
CA ASN A 220 -2.60 -9.99 15.48
C ASN A 220 -2.85 -10.08 17.00
N ASP A 221 -2.97 -11.28 17.57
CA ASP A 221 -3.13 -11.51 19.01
C ASP A 221 -1.81 -11.38 19.79
N GLU A 222 -0.69 -11.74 19.17
CA GLU A 222 0.64 -11.66 19.79
C GLU A 222 1.28 -10.26 19.63
N TYR A 223 1.01 -9.59 18.51
CA TYR A 223 1.62 -8.31 18.15
C TYR A 223 0.57 -7.30 17.70
N ALA A 224 0.74 -6.04 18.12
CA ALA A 224 0.09 -4.92 17.46
C ALA A 224 1.03 -4.42 16.35
N ILE A 225 0.54 -4.35 15.11
CA ILE A 225 1.40 -4.15 13.95
C ILE A 225 0.96 -2.89 13.20
N TYR A 226 1.85 -1.91 13.09
CA TYR A 226 1.51 -0.62 12.47
C TYR A 226 2.45 -0.27 11.32
N ALA A 227 1.90 0.29 10.25
CA ALA A 227 2.68 0.83 9.14
C ALA A 227 3.23 2.22 9.46
N VAL A 228 4.53 2.41 9.23
CA VAL A 228 5.21 3.69 9.37
C VAL A 228 6.02 4.01 8.11
N ASN A 229 6.20 5.30 7.83
CA ASN A 229 7.16 5.74 6.83
C ASN A 229 8.57 5.44 7.35
N LYS A 230 9.36 4.71 6.57
CA LYS A 230 10.65 4.16 6.97
C LYS A 230 11.67 5.24 7.28
N ASP A 231 11.81 6.23 6.39
CA ASP A 231 12.76 7.33 6.57
C ASP A 231 12.40 8.18 7.80
N ALA A 232 11.13 8.57 7.93
CA ALA A 232 10.64 9.33 9.09
C ALA A 232 10.83 8.55 10.40
N PHE A 233 10.61 7.23 10.39
CA PHE A 233 10.78 6.42 11.57
C PHE A 233 12.23 6.38 12.05
N PHE A 234 13.18 6.12 11.15
CA PHE A 234 14.60 6.04 11.51
C PHE A 234 15.18 7.40 11.91
N ASN A 235 14.73 8.48 11.29
CA ASN A 235 15.21 9.83 11.61
C ASN A 235 14.64 10.37 12.92
N ASP A 236 13.35 10.15 13.19
CA ASP A 236 12.65 10.88 14.26
C ASP A 236 12.12 9.97 15.38
N ALA A 237 11.61 8.77 15.05
CA ALA A 237 10.81 7.96 15.99
C ALA A 237 11.61 6.88 16.73
N LEU A 238 12.62 6.28 16.10
CA LEU A 238 13.38 5.16 16.67
C LEU A 238 13.99 5.52 18.04
N ASP A 239 14.56 6.71 18.16
CA ASP A 239 15.15 7.20 19.40
C ASP A 239 14.11 7.36 20.51
N ALA A 240 12.87 7.75 20.19
CA ALA A 240 11.79 7.85 21.17
C ALA A 240 11.38 6.47 21.71
N LEU A 241 11.34 5.44 20.85
CA LEU A 241 11.10 4.06 21.27
C LEU A 241 12.26 3.53 22.13
N ARG A 242 13.50 3.85 21.76
CA ARG A 242 14.71 3.48 22.51
C ARG A 242 14.72 4.08 23.91
N ASP A 243 14.49 5.38 24.03
CA ASP A 243 14.50 6.08 25.31
C ASP A 243 13.37 5.59 26.22
N PHE A 244 12.19 5.36 25.63
CA PHE A 244 11.07 4.74 26.33
C PHE A 244 11.29 3.23 26.60
N LYS A 245 12.38 2.63 26.09
CA LYS A 245 12.72 1.20 26.17
C LYS A 245 11.56 0.28 25.82
N ALA A 246 10.80 0.62 24.77
CA ALA A 246 9.74 -0.24 24.27
C ALA A 246 10.33 -1.29 23.32
N THR A 247 10.13 -2.56 23.66
CA THR A 247 10.47 -3.66 22.75
C THR A 247 9.66 -3.52 21.46
N HIS A 248 10.36 -3.56 20.34
CA HIS A 248 9.73 -3.49 19.03
C HIS A 248 10.58 -4.24 18.02
N TYR A 249 9.90 -4.86 17.06
CA TYR A 249 10.54 -5.45 15.88
C TYR A 249 10.01 -4.75 14.65
N TRP A 250 10.71 -4.90 13.53
CA TRP A 250 10.28 -4.30 12.29
C TRP A 250 10.64 -5.14 11.08
N GLY A 251 9.91 -4.84 10.01
CA GLY A 251 10.01 -5.51 8.73
C GLY A 251 9.55 -4.62 7.60
N ASP A 252 10.19 -4.71 6.44
CA ASP A 252 9.77 -3.95 5.26
C ASP A 252 8.36 -4.41 4.84
N LEU A 253 7.49 -3.47 4.46
CA LEU A 253 6.19 -3.80 3.89
C LEU A 253 6.36 -4.42 2.49
N PRO A 254 5.43 -5.28 2.02
CA PRO A 254 5.53 -5.83 0.67
C PRO A 254 5.43 -4.73 -0.39
N GLN A 255 5.97 -5.00 -1.59
CA GLN A 255 5.78 -4.13 -2.76
C GLN A 255 4.27 -3.87 -2.99
N PRO A 256 3.86 -2.63 -3.34
CA PRO A 256 4.71 -1.51 -3.78
C PRO A 256 5.18 -0.55 -2.67
N TYR A 257 4.98 -0.88 -1.39
CA TYR A 257 5.24 0.01 -0.25
C TYR A 257 6.73 0.13 0.11
N ASN A 258 7.58 0.49 -0.85
CA ASN A 258 9.05 0.44 -0.72
C ASN A 258 9.65 1.34 0.37
N ASN A 259 8.99 2.47 0.66
CA ASN A 259 9.37 3.34 1.76
C ASN A 259 8.59 3.04 3.05
N GLY A 260 8.00 1.85 3.14
CA GLY A 260 7.14 1.43 4.22
C GLY A 260 7.69 0.32 5.07
N MET A 261 7.39 0.40 6.34
CA MET A 261 7.84 -0.56 7.34
C MET A 261 6.70 -0.88 8.31
N ALA A 262 6.55 -2.15 8.65
CA ALA A 262 5.69 -2.61 9.71
C ALA A 262 6.47 -2.63 11.03
N ILE A 263 5.92 -2.02 12.07
CA ILE A 263 6.44 -2.09 13.44
C ILE A 263 5.60 -3.09 14.22
N PHE A 264 6.24 -4.15 14.72
CA PHE A 264 5.65 -5.20 15.54
C PHE A 264 5.88 -4.88 17.01
N LEU A 265 4.80 -4.66 17.75
CA LEU A 265 4.82 -4.34 19.17
C LEU A 265 4.24 -5.52 19.96
N PRO A 266 5.06 -6.27 20.74
CA PRO A 266 4.57 -7.38 21.54
C PRO A 266 3.43 -6.96 22.48
N ARG A 267 2.28 -7.60 22.36
CA ARG A 267 1.12 -7.29 23.22
C ARG A 267 1.32 -7.75 24.66
N GLU A 268 2.24 -8.68 24.93
CA GLU A 268 2.57 -9.13 26.29
C GLU A 268 3.41 -8.11 27.09
N GLU A 269 4.12 -7.20 26.42
CA GLU A 269 5.02 -6.24 27.07
C GLU A 269 4.34 -4.89 27.33
N ALA A 270 4.41 -4.40 28.57
CA ALA A 270 3.67 -3.21 29.00
C ALA A 270 4.05 -1.92 28.23
N ARG A 271 5.34 -1.71 27.97
CA ARG A 271 5.84 -0.53 27.24
C ARG A 271 5.43 -0.59 25.76
N SER A 272 5.55 -1.75 25.14
CA SER A 272 5.10 -1.98 23.75
C SER A 272 3.59 -1.77 23.59
N ARG A 273 2.78 -2.26 24.55
CA ARG A 273 1.34 -1.95 24.58
C ARG A 273 1.05 -0.45 24.65
N LYS A 274 1.84 0.33 25.40
CA LYS A 274 1.66 1.79 25.49
C LYS A 274 1.98 2.48 24.17
N VAL A 275 3.02 2.04 23.47
CA VAL A 275 3.33 2.53 22.11
C VAL A 275 2.20 2.17 21.14
N ALA A 276 1.70 0.93 21.20
CA ALA A 276 0.59 0.48 20.36
C ALA A 276 -0.69 1.30 20.60
N GLN A 277 -1.01 1.61 21.86
CA GLN A 277 -2.13 2.49 22.21
C GLN A 277 -1.99 3.88 21.59
N ILE A 278 -0.77 4.42 21.53
CA ILE A 278 -0.51 5.71 20.88
C ILE A 278 -0.72 5.57 19.37
N PHE A 279 -0.09 4.60 18.71
CA PHE A 279 -0.24 4.42 17.26
C PHE A 279 -1.71 4.23 16.86
N ALA A 280 -2.48 3.44 17.62
CA ALA A 280 -3.92 3.31 17.43
C ALA A 280 -4.66 4.65 17.58
N SER A 281 -4.44 5.37 18.69
CA SER A 281 -5.13 6.65 18.94
C SER A 281 -4.74 7.75 17.97
N GLU A 282 -3.52 7.66 17.43
CA GLU A 282 -2.97 8.59 16.45
C GLU A 282 -3.29 8.15 15.01
N GLY A 283 -4.12 7.13 14.81
CA GLY A 283 -4.64 6.73 13.51
C GLY A 283 -3.59 6.15 12.55
N PHE A 284 -2.60 5.42 13.06
CA PHE A 284 -1.70 4.65 12.19
C PHE A 284 -2.44 3.46 11.58
N THR A 285 -2.07 3.06 10.36
CA THR A 285 -2.62 1.87 9.71
C THR A 285 -2.27 0.62 10.51
N ASP A 286 -3.28 -0.09 11.00
CA ASP A 286 -3.10 -1.38 11.68
C ASP A 286 -2.99 -2.50 10.65
N VAL A 287 -1.75 -2.93 10.40
CA VAL A 287 -1.44 -4.01 9.45
C VAL A 287 -1.94 -5.35 9.99
N GLY A 288 -2.01 -5.54 11.32
CA GLY A 288 -2.53 -6.76 11.91
C GLY A 288 -4.01 -6.98 11.58
N GLU A 289 -4.83 -5.94 11.74
CA GLU A 289 -6.24 -5.97 11.33
C GLU A 289 -6.39 -6.20 9.82
N MET A 290 -5.58 -5.54 9.00
CA MET A 290 -5.61 -5.73 7.54
C MET A 290 -5.29 -7.18 7.12
N LEU A 291 -4.33 -7.85 7.77
CA LEU A 291 -4.01 -9.25 7.45
C LEU A 291 -5.16 -10.19 7.77
N VAL A 292 -5.90 -9.92 8.84
CA VAL A 292 -7.10 -10.70 9.19
C VAL A 292 -8.20 -10.49 8.16
N GLU A 293 -8.42 -9.25 7.70
CA GLU A 293 -9.35 -8.94 6.62
C GLU A 293 -8.94 -9.62 5.29
N LEU A 294 -7.67 -9.57 4.94
CA LEU A 294 -7.12 -10.21 3.73
C LEU A 294 -7.18 -11.74 3.75
N ALA A 295 -7.13 -12.35 4.93
CA ALA A 295 -7.28 -13.79 5.11
C ALA A 295 -8.74 -14.24 5.17
N SER A 296 -9.69 -13.31 5.13
CA SER A 296 -11.12 -13.61 5.17
C SER A 296 -11.64 -14.12 3.81
N PRO A 297 -12.72 -14.91 3.78
CA PRO A 297 -13.34 -15.36 2.53
C PRO A 297 -13.87 -14.22 1.63
N ASP A 298 -14.18 -13.06 2.22
CA ASP A 298 -14.79 -11.93 1.53
C ASP A 298 -13.73 -10.95 0.95
N ALA A 299 -12.45 -11.16 1.24
CA ALA A 299 -11.35 -10.26 0.91
C ALA A 299 -11.33 -9.84 -0.58
N ALA A 300 -11.52 -10.79 -1.49
CA ALA A 300 -11.53 -10.51 -2.94
C ALA A 300 -12.71 -9.63 -3.36
N VAL A 301 -13.90 -9.84 -2.78
CA VAL A 301 -15.09 -9.05 -3.10
C VAL A 301 -14.92 -7.62 -2.59
N GLU A 302 -14.42 -7.46 -1.36
CA GLU A 302 -14.17 -6.14 -0.80
C GLU A 302 -13.08 -5.39 -1.56
N ARG A 303 -11.98 -6.06 -1.93
CA ARG A 303 -10.91 -5.48 -2.76
C ARG A 303 -11.44 -5.01 -4.09
N ARG A 304 -12.28 -5.81 -4.77
CA ARG A 304 -12.89 -5.43 -6.04
C ARG A 304 -13.70 -4.13 -5.92
N ALA A 305 -14.54 -4.00 -4.88
CA ALA A 305 -15.31 -2.78 -4.66
C ALA A 305 -14.41 -1.56 -4.45
N ARG A 306 -13.31 -1.72 -3.71
CA ARG A 306 -12.31 -0.66 -3.52
C ARG A 306 -11.60 -0.29 -4.82
N GLN A 307 -11.26 -1.27 -5.66
CA GLN A 307 -10.65 -1.01 -6.97
C GLN A 307 -11.59 -0.30 -7.95
N GLU A 308 -12.88 -0.61 -7.91
CA GLU A 308 -13.91 0.10 -8.70
C GLU A 308 -14.01 1.57 -8.28
N GLU A 309 -13.97 1.85 -6.97
CA GLU A 309 -13.92 3.22 -6.43
C GLU A 309 -12.62 3.96 -6.83
N ILE A 310 -11.45 3.31 -6.70
CA ILE A 310 -10.16 3.87 -7.15
C ILE A 310 -10.24 4.28 -8.62
N ARG A 311 -10.79 3.41 -9.46
CA ARG A 311 -10.95 3.66 -10.88
C ARG A 311 -11.89 4.84 -11.15
N ALA A 312 -13.04 4.89 -10.49
CA ALA A 312 -13.98 6.01 -10.63
C ALA A 312 -13.35 7.35 -10.25
N ARG A 313 -12.53 7.38 -9.18
CA ARG A 313 -11.79 8.58 -8.77
C ARG A 313 -10.73 8.98 -9.78
N ILE A 314 -9.98 8.03 -10.32
CA ILE A 314 -9.00 8.25 -11.40
C ILE A 314 -9.68 8.88 -12.63
N GLU A 315 -10.80 8.33 -13.07
CA GLU A 315 -11.56 8.82 -14.24
C GLU A 315 -12.11 10.24 -14.01
N ALA A 316 -12.37 10.62 -12.75
CA ALA A 316 -12.87 11.94 -12.36
C ALA A 316 -11.78 13.01 -12.20
N LEU A 317 -10.49 12.65 -12.14
CA LEU A 317 -9.38 13.58 -11.87
C LEU A 317 -9.34 14.81 -12.79
N PRO A 318 -9.51 14.68 -14.13
CA PRO A 318 -9.44 15.84 -15.03
C PRO A 318 -10.50 16.91 -14.71
N GLY A 319 -11.64 16.51 -14.13
CA GLY A 319 -12.71 17.42 -13.73
C GLY A 319 -12.41 18.22 -12.46
N LEU A 320 -11.36 17.87 -11.71
CA LEU A 320 -11.05 18.52 -10.43
C LEU A 320 -10.39 19.89 -10.61
N GLU A 321 -9.62 20.11 -11.68
CA GLU A 321 -9.01 21.41 -11.97
C GLU A 321 -10.05 22.53 -12.19
N ALA A 322 -11.26 22.18 -12.62
CA ALA A 322 -12.37 23.11 -12.80
C ALA A 322 -13.18 23.38 -11.52
N LYS A 323 -12.88 22.70 -10.41
CA LYS A 323 -13.54 22.92 -9.11
C LYS A 323 -12.89 24.10 -8.37
N ALA A 324 -13.36 24.35 -7.15
CA ALA A 324 -12.77 25.33 -6.23
C ALA A 324 -12.28 24.64 -4.94
N GLY A 325 -11.47 25.36 -4.15
CA GLY A 325 -10.97 24.89 -2.86
C GLY A 325 -10.05 23.68 -2.97
N VAL A 326 -10.10 22.79 -1.98
CA VAL A 326 -9.18 21.65 -1.86
C VAL A 326 -9.25 20.70 -3.06
N ALA A 327 -10.44 20.53 -3.66
CA ALA A 327 -10.58 19.69 -4.84
C ALA A 327 -9.76 20.23 -6.03
N HIS A 328 -9.69 21.55 -6.21
CA HIS A 328 -8.84 22.17 -7.23
C HIS A 328 -7.35 21.98 -6.93
N LEU A 329 -6.94 22.18 -5.67
CA LEU A 329 -5.56 21.96 -5.23
C LEU A 329 -5.11 20.52 -5.49
N PHE A 330 -5.92 19.55 -5.04
CA PHE A 330 -5.66 18.14 -5.29
C PHE A 330 -5.61 17.81 -6.78
N GLY A 331 -6.56 18.33 -7.57
CA GLY A 331 -6.57 18.16 -9.03
C GLY A 331 -5.31 18.69 -9.70
N THR A 332 -4.79 19.83 -9.24
CA THR A 332 -3.57 20.46 -9.76
C THR A 332 -2.33 19.62 -9.46
N HIS A 333 -2.18 19.16 -8.21
CA HIS A 333 -1.07 18.29 -7.81
C HIS A 333 -1.15 16.91 -8.49
N ALA A 334 -2.36 16.38 -8.66
CA ALA A 334 -2.58 15.13 -9.40
C ALA A 334 -2.19 15.28 -10.87
N ALA A 335 -2.64 16.35 -11.55
CA ALA A 335 -2.25 16.65 -12.93
C ALA A 335 -0.73 16.84 -13.07
N ALA A 336 -0.06 17.35 -12.03
CA ALA A 336 1.38 17.46 -12.00
C ALA A 336 2.08 16.10 -11.97
N ALA A 337 1.67 15.19 -11.08
CA ALA A 337 2.23 13.84 -11.00
C ALA A 337 1.99 13.02 -12.29
N LEU A 338 0.82 13.20 -12.91
CA LEU A 338 0.44 12.49 -14.14
C LEU A 338 1.25 12.88 -15.40
N ARG A 339 2.09 13.93 -15.32
CA ARG A 339 3.01 14.26 -16.43
C ARG A 339 4.18 13.28 -16.53
N ASP A 340 4.61 12.74 -15.40
CA ASP A 340 5.84 11.96 -15.29
C ASP A 340 5.55 10.46 -15.04
N GLU A 341 4.38 10.12 -14.51
CA GLU A 341 4.02 8.76 -14.11
C GLU A 341 2.69 8.28 -14.73
N LEU A 342 2.55 6.97 -14.86
CA LEU A 342 1.25 6.38 -15.22
C LEU A 342 0.28 6.55 -14.05
N VAL A 343 -0.99 6.88 -14.35
CA VAL A 343 -2.03 7.09 -13.33
C VAL A 343 -2.20 5.94 -12.34
N THR A 344 -1.87 4.72 -12.75
CA THR A 344 -1.95 3.50 -11.94
C THR A 344 -0.70 3.25 -11.09
N GLN A 345 0.33 4.07 -11.26
CA GLN A 345 1.62 4.00 -10.56
C GLN A 345 1.91 5.25 -9.72
N VAL A 346 1.11 6.32 -9.86
CA VAL A 346 1.21 7.52 -9.04
C VAL A 346 1.18 7.19 -7.55
N ASP A 347 2.16 7.70 -6.82
CA ASP A 347 2.11 7.72 -5.35
C ASP A 347 1.14 8.81 -4.86
N TRP A 348 -0.11 8.42 -4.68
CA TRP A 348 -1.16 9.31 -4.20
C TRP A 348 -0.90 9.89 -2.81
N GLN A 349 -0.12 9.23 -1.94
CA GLN A 349 0.24 9.82 -0.64
C GLN A 349 1.13 11.05 -0.83
N THR A 350 2.05 11.02 -1.79
CA THR A 350 2.89 12.17 -2.13
C THR A 350 2.06 13.32 -2.71
N VAL A 351 1.10 13.03 -3.60
CA VAL A 351 0.18 14.05 -4.17
C VAL A 351 -0.67 14.71 -3.09
N GLU A 352 -1.21 13.92 -2.17
CA GLU A 352 -1.98 14.43 -1.05
C GLU A 352 -1.12 15.25 -0.09
N GLN A 353 0.10 14.80 0.21
CA GLN A 353 1.00 15.56 1.06
C GLN A 353 1.27 16.96 0.48
N ALA A 354 1.55 17.06 -0.82
CA ALA A 354 1.72 18.35 -1.50
C ALA A 354 0.44 19.21 -1.39
N THR A 355 -0.74 18.58 -1.47
CA THR A 355 -2.02 19.24 -1.27
C THR A 355 -2.19 19.76 0.16
N LEU A 356 -1.80 18.98 1.18
CA LEU A 356 -1.87 19.37 2.59
C LEU A 356 -0.93 20.54 2.90
N ASP A 357 0.31 20.47 2.42
CA ASP A 357 1.33 21.50 2.61
C ASP A 357 0.85 22.85 2.03
N GLU A 358 0.24 22.85 0.84
CA GLU A 358 -0.32 24.06 0.24
C GLU A 358 -1.62 24.53 0.94
N ALA A 359 -2.56 23.61 1.19
CA ALA A 359 -3.85 23.91 1.80
C ALA A 359 -3.71 24.58 3.17
N PHE A 360 -2.81 24.08 4.03
CA PHE A 360 -2.60 24.64 5.35
C PHE A 360 -1.53 25.73 5.38
N GLY A 361 -0.44 25.58 4.63
CA GLY A 361 0.69 26.51 4.65
C GLY A 361 0.43 27.83 3.92
N ILE A 362 -0.32 27.79 2.82
CA ILE A 362 -0.59 28.98 1.99
C ILE A 362 -2.02 29.47 2.20
N HIS A 363 -3.00 28.56 2.07
CA HIS A 363 -4.42 28.94 2.04
C HIS A 363 -5.09 28.90 3.42
N GLN A 364 -4.45 28.33 4.44
CA GLN A 364 -4.96 28.20 5.82
C GLN A 364 -6.38 27.62 5.86
N LEU A 365 -6.64 26.60 5.04
CA LEU A 365 -7.95 25.95 4.95
C LEU A 365 -8.25 25.13 6.20
N ASP A 366 -9.54 24.90 6.46
CA ASP A 366 -9.98 24.11 7.61
C ASP A 366 -9.73 22.61 7.41
N ALA A 367 -9.32 21.92 8.47
CA ALA A 367 -8.97 20.50 8.41
C ALA A 367 -10.14 19.60 7.97
N GLN A 368 -11.38 19.99 8.29
CA GLN A 368 -12.56 19.20 7.94
C GLN A 368 -12.80 19.22 6.42
N SER A 369 -12.78 20.39 5.77
CA SER A 369 -12.96 20.50 4.33
C SER A 369 -11.83 19.85 3.55
N VAL A 370 -10.60 19.94 4.06
CA VAL A 370 -9.43 19.25 3.50
C VAL A 370 -9.62 17.73 3.54
N TYR A 371 -10.00 17.19 4.71
CA TYR A 371 -10.28 15.76 4.86
C TYR A 371 -11.41 15.31 3.93
N GLU A 372 -12.55 16.01 3.91
CA GLU A 372 -13.70 15.64 3.10
C GLU A 372 -13.36 15.60 1.60
N ALA A 373 -12.65 16.61 1.10
CA ALA A 373 -12.25 16.66 -0.30
C ALA A 373 -11.29 15.52 -0.67
N LEU A 374 -10.26 15.26 0.16
CA LEU A 374 -9.31 14.18 -0.10
C LEU A 374 -9.96 12.79 0.03
N ALA A 375 -10.82 12.60 1.04
CA ALA A 375 -11.56 11.35 1.24
C ALA A 375 -12.55 11.07 0.09
N GLN A 376 -13.02 12.11 -0.59
CA GLN A 376 -13.91 11.99 -1.75
C GLN A 376 -13.16 11.77 -3.06
N HIS A 377 -11.98 12.38 -3.23
CA HIS A 377 -11.33 12.50 -4.54
C HIS A 377 -10.03 11.73 -4.68
N SER A 378 -9.32 11.44 -3.59
CA SER A 378 -8.04 10.76 -3.72
C SER A 378 -8.21 9.27 -4.05
N PRO A 379 -7.56 8.75 -5.11
CA PRO A 379 -7.49 7.31 -5.35
C PRO A 379 -6.64 6.57 -4.30
N GLY A 380 -5.83 7.27 -3.49
CA GLY A 380 -4.94 6.68 -2.49
C GLY A 380 -5.57 6.37 -1.12
N ALA A 381 -6.87 6.63 -0.96
CA ALA A 381 -7.59 6.44 0.30
C ALA A 381 -9.04 6.01 0.08
N VAL A 382 -9.28 4.70 -0.06
CA VAL A 382 -10.60 4.11 -0.29
C VAL A 382 -11.03 3.11 0.79
N SER A 383 -10.08 2.42 1.45
CA SER A 383 -10.41 1.52 2.55
C SER A 383 -10.70 2.27 3.85
N ARG A 384 -11.35 1.58 4.79
CA ARG A 384 -11.61 2.10 6.14
C ARG A 384 -10.31 2.47 6.85
N HIS A 385 -9.27 1.63 6.73
CA HIS A 385 -7.96 1.82 7.34
C HIS A 385 -7.25 3.06 6.78
N SER A 386 -7.27 3.22 5.45
CA SER A 386 -6.63 4.35 4.80
C SER A 386 -7.37 5.67 5.05
N LEU A 387 -8.71 5.66 5.10
CA LEU A 387 -9.51 6.83 5.47
C LEU A 387 -9.28 7.27 6.91
N ARG A 388 -9.20 6.33 7.87
CA ARG A 388 -8.83 6.63 9.26
C ARG A 388 -7.44 7.27 9.33
N THR A 389 -6.48 6.71 8.60
CA THR A 389 -5.11 7.22 8.58
C THR A 389 -5.03 8.58 7.88
N LEU A 390 -5.74 8.76 6.76
CA LEU A 390 -5.88 10.05 6.08
C LEU A 390 -6.40 11.11 7.04
N ARG A 391 -7.46 10.80 7.79
CA ARG A 391 -8.01 11.73 8.78
C ARG A 391 -6.97 12.18 9.79
N ALA A 392 -6.27 11.22 10.41
CA ALA A 392 -5.26 11.53 11.41
C ALA A 392 -4.06 12.29 10.84
N THR A 393 -3.68 12.02 9.59
CA THR A 393 -2.65 12.77 8.88
C THR A 393 -3.10 14.22 8.63
N VAL A 394 -4.33 14.45 8.14
CA VAL A 394 -4.89 15.79 7.91
C VAL A 394 -4.92 16.60 9.21
N ASP A 395 -5.46 16.02 10.29
CA ASP A 395 -5.52 16.68 11.60
C ASP A 395 -4.10 16.99 12.14
N GLY A 396 -3.14 16.07 11.91
CA GLY A 396 -1.74 16.27 12.28
C GLY A 396 -1.06 17.41 11.52
N TYR A 397 -1.30 17.53 10.22
CA TYR A 397 -0.79 18.63 9.40
C TYR A 397 -1.40 19.98 9.81
N ALA A 398 -2.71 20.04 10.05
CA ALA A 398 -3.37 21.25 10.54
C ALA A 398 -2.73 21.74 11.85
N ALA A 399 -2.60 20.84 12.84
CA ALA A 399 -1.99 21.17 14.13
C ALA A 399 -0.49 21.53 14.02
N LEU A 400 0.24 20.96 13.06
CA LEU A 400 1.62 21.34 12.80
C LEU A 400 1.71 22.79 12.29
N HIS A 401 0.90 23.15 11.29
CA HIS A 401 0.91 24.49 10.71
C HIS A 401 0.41 25.56 11.69
N GLU A 402 -0.63 25.28 12.49
CA GLU A 402 -1.07 26.18 13.57
C GLU A 402 0.06 26.50 14.56
N ARG A 403 0.83 25.48 14.96
CA ARG A 403 2.00 25.66 15.84
C ARG A 403 3.13 26.45 15.16
N GLN A 404 3.35 26.26 13.86
CA GLN A 404 4.35 27.03 13.12
C GLN A 404 3.95 28.51 13.02
N LEU A 405 2.68 28.80 12.72
CA LEU A 405 2.13 30.16 12.67
C LEU A 405 2.24 30.87 14.03
N ALA A 406 1.92 30.17 15.13
CA ALA A 406 2.03 30.71 16.49
C ALA A 406 3.47 31.02 16.93
N ASN A 407 4.47 30.46 16.24
CA ASN A 407 5.90 30.67 16.53
C ASN A 407 6.56 31.69 15.59
N LEU A 408 5.82 32.29 14.65
CA LEU A 408 6.33 33.40 13.83
C LEU A 408 6.48 34.66 14.70
N PRO A 409 7.61 35.39 14.62
CA PRO A 409 7.76 36.65 15.34
C PRO A 409 6.73 37.66 14.85
N THR A 410 6.04 38.33 15.78
CA THR A 410 5.17 39.46 15.48
C THR A 410 5.99 40.53 14.75
N PRO A 411 5.50 41.13 13.64
CA PRO A 411 6.20 42.25 13.01
C PRO A 411 6.43 43.35 14.05
N GLU A 412 7.66 43.84 14.17
CA GLU A 412 7.96 45.04 14.97
C GLU A 412 7.07 46.18 14.45
N GLU A 413 6.28 46.78 15.35
CA GLU A 413 5.57 48.01 15.03
C GLU A 413 6.59 49.03 14.51
N PRO A 414 6.33 49.72 13.38
CA PRO A 414 7.25 50.71 12.86
C PRO A 414 7.49 51.76 13.95
N SER A 415 8.76 51.94 14.32
CA SER A 415 9.18 52.96 15.27
C SER A 415 8.59 54.31 14.83
N PRO A 416 7.90 55.04 15.71
CA PRO A 416 7.49 56.40 15.40
C PRO A 416 8.76 57.27 15.30
N ASP A 417 8.95 57.90 14.14
CA ASP A 417 9.95 58.94 13.91
C ASP A 417 9.66 60.21 14.73
#